data_AF-A0A923V156-F1
#
_entry.id   AF-A0A923V156-F1
#
_cell.length_a   1.000
_cell.length_b   1.000
_cell.length_c   1.000
_cell.angle_alpha   90.00
_cell.angle_beta   90.00
_cell.angle_gamma   90.00
#
_symmetry.space_group_name_H-M   'P 1'
#
loop_
_entity.id
_entity.type
_entity.pdbx_description
1 polymer ?
#
loop_
_entity_poly.entity_id
_entity_poly.type
_entity_poly.pdbx_seq_one_letter_code
_entity_poly.pdbx_strand_id
1 'polypeptide(L)'
;GMKCMIGGMLESRIAVTAALHFALASPNVVFYDLDSCLLGHLVDPVIGGASYDGFFLEAPETPGIGADADEFFLEKCENWKV
;
A
#
# COMPACT_ATOMS: atom_id res chain seq x y z
N GLY A 1 -24.68 -10.74 -0.05
CA GLY A 1 -24.33 -9.57 -0.88
C GLY A 1 -23.49 -10.01 -2.06
N MET A 2 -23.14 -9.07 -2.95
CA MET A 2 -22.22 -9.35 -4.06
C MET A 2 -20.77 -9.41 -3.56
N LYS A 3 -19.96 -10.30 -4.12
CA LYS A 3 -18.54 -10.41 -3.81
C LYS A 3 -17.78 -9.20 -4.33
N CYS A 4 -16.83 -8.70 -3.54
CA CYS A 4 -16.06 -7.51 -3.86
C CYS A 4 -14.60 -7.85 -4.18
N MET A 5 -14.01 -7.01 -5.03
CA MET A 5 -12.58 -6.93 -5.29
C MET A 5 -12.07 -5.61 -4.70
N ILE A 6 -10.88 -5.63 -4.10
CA ILE A 6 -10.13 -4.41 -3.83
C ILE A 6 -9.04 -4.24 -4.88
N GLY A 7 -8.95 -3.04 -5.43
CA GLY A 7 -7.94 -2.68 -6.42
C GLY A 7 -7.31 -1.33 -6.09
N GLY A 8 -6.37 -0.92 -6.94
CA GLY A 8 -5.76 0.41 -6.93
C GLY A 8 -5.69 1.02 -8.32
N MET A 9 -5.07 2.18 -8.38
CA MET A 9 -4.67 2.84 -9.62
C MET A 9 -3.15 2.68 -9.79
N LEU A 10 -2.37 3.62 -9.25
CA LEU A 10 -0.90 3.66 -9.29
C LEU A 10 -0.36 4.21 -7.97
N GLU A 11 -0.96 3.80 -6.86
CA GLU A 11 -0.53 4.26 -5.54
C GLU A 11 0.82 3.66 -5.12
N SER A 12 1.49 4.34 -4.19
CA SER A 12 2.66 3.78 -3.52
C SER A 12 2.29 2.63 -2.58
N ARG A 13 3.30 1.91 -2.08
CA ARG A 13 3.09 0.85 -1.08
C ARG A 13 2.38 1.33 0.19
N ILE A 14 2.38 2.63 0.52
CA ILE A 14 1.62 3.15 1.68
C ILE A 14 0.13 2.90 1.50
N ALA A 15 -0.44 3.30 0.36
CA ALA A 15 -1.87 3.12 0.13
C ALA A 15 -2.22 1.64 -0.08
N VAL A 16 -1.33 0.88 -0.73
CA VAL A 16 -1.50 -0.58 -0.85
C VAL A 16 -1.52 -1.27 0.51
N THR A 17 -0.69 -0.82 1.46
CA THR A 17 -0.71 -1.36 2.84
C THR A 17 -2.04 -1.06 3.53
N ALA A 18 -2.59 0.15 3.35
CA ALA A 18 -3.91 0.49 3.87
C ALA A 18 -5.02 -0.35 3.22
N ALA A 19 -4.96 -0.56 1.90
CA ALA A 19 -5.89 -1.41 1.16
C ALA A 19 -5.82 -2.87 1.65
N LEU A 20 -4.62 -3.38 1.91
CA LEU A 20 -4.41 -4.72 2.45
C LEU A 20 -5.04 -4.87 3.85
N HIS A 21 -4.85 -3.90 4.76
CA HIS A 21 -5.52 -3.90 6.06
C HIS A 21 -7.05 -3.94 5.92
N PHE A 22 -7.62 -3.14 5.01
CA PHE A 22 -9.05 -3.17 4.74
C PHE A 22 -9.52 -4.52 4.19
N ALA A 23 -8.74 -5.11 3.28
CA ALA A 23 -9.03 -6.42 2.70
C ALA A 23 -9.06 -7.52 3.78
N LEU A 24 -8.08 -7.52 4.68
CA LEU A 24 -8.00 -8.47 5.80
C LEU A 24 -9.14 -8.29 6.82
N ALA A 25 -9.59 -7.05 7.02
CA ALA A 25 -10.69 -6.74 7.94
C ALA A 25 -12.10 -7.00 7.34
N SER A 26 -12.21 -7.22 6.03
CA SER A 26 -13.49 -7.28 5.33
C SER A 26 -13.72 -8.64 4.62
N PRO A 27 -14.46 -9.58 5.24
CA PRO A 27 -14.68 -10.92 4.69
C PRO A 27 -15.41 -10.98 3.34
N ASN A 28 -16.00 -9.85 2.88
CA ASN A 28 -16.67 -9.78 1.59
C ASN A 28 -15.72 -9.38 0.44
N VAL A 29 -14.53 -8.88 0.76
CA VAL A 29 -13.44 -8.68 -0.21
C VAL A 29 -12.76 -10.04 -0.38
N VAL A 30 -12.89 -10.62 -1.57
CA VAL A 30 -12.37 -11.99 -1.85
C VAL A 30 -11.44 -12.03 -3.06
N PHE A 31 -11.28 -10.89 -3.74
CA PHE A 31 -10.36 -10.70 -4.85
C PHE A 31 -9.49 -9.49 -4.58
N TYR A 32 -8.22 -9.56 -4.99
CA TYR A 32 -7.20 -8.57 -4.65
C TYR A 32 -6.40 -8.22 -5.91
N ASP A 33 -6.36 -6.93 -6.23
CA ASP A 33 -5.59 -6.33 -7.32
C ASP A 33 -4.67 -5.26 -6.72
N LEU A 34 -3.57 -5.72 -6.10
CA LEU A 34 -2.68 -4.92 -5.26
C LEU A 34 -1.22 -5.01 -5.72
N ASP A 35 -0.97 -4.98 -7.02
CA ASP A 35 0.37 -5.09 -7.62
C ASP A 35 0.89 -3.77 -8.23
N SER A 36 0.04 -2.73 -8.31
CA SER A 36 0.35 -1.47 -8.99
C SER A 36 1.62 -0.80 -8.48
N CYS A 37 1.92 -0.88 -7.17
CA CYS A 37 3.14 -0.31 -6.59
C CYS A 37 4.43 -1.03 -7.02
N LEU A 38 4.34 -2.24 -7.57
CA LEU A 38 5.49 -2.96 -8.15
C LEU A 38 5.89 -2.43 -9.53
N LEU A 39 5.00 -1.66 -10.18
CA LEU A 39 5.17 -1.16 -11.55
C LEU A 39 5.15 0.37 -11.63
N GLY A 40 4.40 1.05 -10.75
CA GLY A 40 4.04 2.45 -10.90
C GLY A 40 5.17 3.44 -10.61
N HIS A 41 6.01 3.16 -9.61
CA HIS A 41 7.09 4.05 -9.22
C HIS A 41 8.46 3.45 -9.55
N LEU A 42 9.34 4.25 -10.16
CA LEU A 42 10.73 3.84 -10.42
C LEU A 42 11.53 3.64 -9.12
N VAL A 43 11.21 4.45 -8.11
CA VAL A 43 11.78 4.37 -6.77
C VAL A 43 10.61 4.22 -5.82
N ASP A 44 10.68 3.21 -4.97
CA ASP A 44 9.72 3.02 -3.89
C ASP A 44 10.14 3.85 -2.66
N PRO A 45 9.41 4.91 -2.31
CA PRO A 45 9.79 5.81 -1.23
C PRO A 45 9.27 5.36 0.14
N VAL A 46 8.77 4.12 0.26
CA VAL A 46 8.03 3.68 1.43
C VAL A 46 8.93 2.96 2.44
N ILE A 47 8.88 3.40 3.70
CA ILE A 47 9.52 2.76 4.84
C ILE A 47 8.49 1.81 5.49
N GLY A 48 8.87 0.55 5.69
CA GLY A 48 7.95 -0.48 6.18
C GLY A 48 6.92 -0.87 5.11
N GLY A 49 5.66 -1.02 5.51
CA GLY A 49 4.53 -1.36 4.64
C GLY A 49 4.43 -2.83 4.26
N ALA A 50 3.49 -3.12 3.35
CA ALA A 50 3.23 -4.46 2.86
C ALA A 50 4.47 -5.04 2.16
N SER A 51 4.71 -6.33 2.42
CA SER A 51 5.76 -7.13 1.78
C SER A 51 5.16 -8.16 0.82
N TYR A 52 5.93 -8.49 -0.21
CA TYR A 52 5.56 -9.45 -1.25
C TYR A 52 6.48 -10.67 -1.15
N ASP A 53 5.89 -11.85 -0.96
CA ASP A 53 6.54 -13.15 -1.16
C ASP A 53 5.91 -13.85 -2.37
N GLY A 54 6.49 -13.57 -3.55
CA GLY A 54 5.90 -13.98 -4.82
C GLY A 54 4.51 -13.35 -5.00
N PHE A 55 3.48 -14.20 -4.99
CA PHE A 55 2.07 -13.78 -5.11
C PHE A 55 1.38 -13.54 -3.77
N PHE A 56 2.06 -13.77 -2.65
CA PHE A 56 1.52 -13.56 -1.31
C PHE A 56 1.89 -12.17 -0.80
N LEU A 57 0.91 -11.47 -0.24
CA LEU A 57 1.09 -10.17 0.40
C LEU A 57 0.93 -10.32 1.90
N GLU A 58 1.82 -9.71 2.66
CA GLU A 58 1.78 -9.69 4.12
C GLU A 58 1.66 -8.26 4.63
N ALA A 59 0.78 -8.06 5.62
CA ALA A 59 0.60 -6.78 6.29
C ALA A 59 1.58 -6.66 7.47
N PRO A 60 2.11 -5.45 7.75
CA PRO A 60 2.92 -5.23 8.93
C PRO A 60 2.07 -5.29 10.22
N GLU A 61 2.63 -5.88 11.28
CA GLU A 61 1.99 -6.04 12.60
C GLU A 61 2.26 -4.87 13.57
N THR A 62 2.98 -3.85 13.12
CA THR A 62 3.24 -2.63 13.90
C THR A 62 1.99 -1.77 14.03
N PRO A 63 1.80 -1.00 15.13
CA PRO A 63 0.64 -0.11 15.28
C PRO A 63 0.45 0.88 14.12
N GLY A 64 -0.82 1.13 13.78
CA GLY A 64 -1.19 1.99 12.66
C GLY A 64 -1.21 1.23 11.33
N ILE A 65 -0.93 1.91 10.22
CA ILE A 65 -0.82 1.26 8.90
C ILE A 65 0.46 0.43 8.80
N GLY A 66 1.49 0.76 9.59
CA GLY A 66 2.81 0.13 9.54
C GLY A 66 3.62 0.49 8.29
N ALA A 67 3.28 1.59 7.63
CA ALA A 67 3.99 2.15 6.49
C ALA A 67 4.16 3.66 6.69
N ASP A 68 5.28 4.22 6.24
CA ASP A 68 5.53 5.66 6.21
C ASP A 68 6.30 6.06 4.94
N ALA A 69 6.36 7.35 4.64
CA ALA A 69 7.16 7.88 3.54
C ALA A 69 8.58 8.22 4.02
N ASP A 70 9.58 7.96 3.17
CA ASP A 70 10.95 8.39 3.41
C ASP A 70 11.05 9.92 3.37
N GLU A 71 11.42 10.51 4.51
CA GLU A 71 11.58 11.95 4.66
C GLU A 71 12.56 12.54 3.63
N PHE A 72 13.66 11.84 3.32
CA PHE A 72 14.63 12.31 2.32
C PHE A 72 14.08 12.28 0.89
N PHE A 73 13.10 11.40 0.63
CA PHE A 73 12.38 11.41 -0.63
C PHE A 73 11.39 12.58 -0.66
N LEU A 74 10.63 12.79 0.42
CA LEU A 74 9.67 13.88 0.55
C LEU A 74 10.31 15.26 0.42
N GLU A 75 11.51 15.47 0.95
CA GLU A 75 12.28 16.71 0.82
C GLU A 75 12.52 17.12 -0.65
N LYS A 76 12.56 16.13 -1.56
CA LYS A 76 12.78 16.34 -3.01
C LYS A 76 11.48 16.53 -3.77
N CYS A 77 10.34 16.23 -3.16
CA CYS A 77 9.03 16.41 -3.77
C CYS A 77 8.59 17.87 -3.70
N GLU A 78 7.71 18.25 -4.64
CA GLU A 78 6.96 19.49 -4.52
C GLU A 78 6.17 19.47 -3.21
N ASN A 79 6.28 20.55 -2.44
CA ASN A 79 5.60 20.68 -1.16
C ASN A 79 5.02 22.08 -1.04
N TRP A 80 3.87 22.15 -0.37
CA TRP A 80 3.24 23.41 0.02
C TRP A 80 3.59 23.69 1.48
N LYS A 81 4.19 24.86 1.75
CA LYS A 81 4.37 25.38 3.12
C LYS A 81 3.53 26.65 3.30
N VAL A 82 2.64 26.64 4.29
CA VAL A 82 1.84 27.81 4.72
C VAL A 82 2.59 28.53 5.83
#